data_AF-A0A183J7P5-F1
#
_entry.id   AF-A0A183J7P5-F1
#
_cell.length_a   1.000
_cell.length_b   1.000
_cell.length_c   1.000
_cell.angle_alpha   90.00
_cell.angle_beta   90.00
_cell.angle_gamma   90.00
#
_symmetry.space_group_name_H-M   'P 1'
#
loop_
_entity.id
_entity.type
_entity.pdbx_description
1 polymer ?
#
loop_
_entity_poly.entity_id
_entity_poly.type
_entity_poly.pdbx_seq_one_letter_code
_entity_poly.pdbx_strand_id
1 'polypeptide(L)'
;MLLSVRPVWLRIGLESIFSETIPHGNNVSDVRVLVRFILLRVFSDPALARQYSFKNIIHYQKQGFSTAIGKHFLYRFLTLFIFLDFATAADILSFRYSLFKPKSSFESVKDLLTALAKEFISPQRDMLKELSRIDYTPRYEQSWLHEYKVTVSNLTEDFRDGVILTRLAEILQRDWSLECELWGPPISRLQKLHNVSVSVKSLAAYGIVVSDVSCPKLVAGDEQEIVKVLQRLAIRNLTVTTDPFEIQRELVNLRILLRKSTSKAGEKLLASHMPPDTLLLAYWCATVLAFFDIEFDPDIRNIDEPILLRVISFYVPNMIPDGMIKDGPSLNSACLQEPTTSGRQLFVGNRLYYRKLLTNVVRDCKICCLASDYVYFEVISVCFTGFEAWNFEKAISQNLHNKK
;
A
#
# COMPACT_ATOMS: atom_id res chain seq x y z
N MET A 1 8.73 0.43 27.41
CA MET A 1 9.24 1.57 26.61
C MET A 1 9.70 1.15 25.22
N LEU A 2 10.83 0.46 25.02
CA LEU A 2 11.33 0.11 23.66
C LEU A 2 10.31 -0.58 22.72
N LEU A 3 9.47 -1.47 23.25
CA LEU A 3 8.47 -2.19 22.45
C LEU A 3 7.23 -1.35 22.06
N SER A 4 7.12 -0.11 22.54
CA SER A 4 6.11 0.85 22.04
C SER A 4 6.47 1.35 20.64
N VAL A 5 7.75 1.32 20.26
CA VAL A 5 8.22 1.70 18.93
C VAL A 5 7.79 0.66 17.90
N ARG A 6 7.43 1.10 16.69
CA ARG A 6 7.11 0.18 15.59
C ARG A 6 8.34 -0.65 15.21
N PRO A 7 8.19 -1.95 14.87
CA PRO A 7 9.32 -2.84 14.57
C PRO A 7 10.27 -2.30 13.47
N VAL A 8 9.72 -1.68 12.42
CA VAL A 8 10.52 -1.12 11.31
C VAL A 8 11.47 -0.03 11.81
N TRP A 9 10.96 0.95 12.56
CA TRP A 9 11.78 2.00 13.16
C TRP A 9 12.78 1.45 14.18
N LEU A 10 12.32 0.54 15.04
CA LEU A 10 13.17 -0.07 16.05
C LEU A 10 14.36 -0.83 15.44
N ARG A 11 14.12 -1.55 14.35
CA ARG A 11 15.15 -2.25 13.58
C ARG A 11 16.17 -1.27 13.01
N ILE A 12 15.73 -0.26 12.26
CA ILE A 12 16.61 0.74 11.63
C ILE A 12 17.46 1.44 12.69
N GLY A 13 16.84 1.83 13.80
CA GLY A 13 17.54 2.44 14.93
C GLY A 13 18.61 1.53 15.53
N LEU A 14 18.28 0.26 15.81
CA LEU A 14 19.24 -0.70 16.37
C LEU A 14 20.38 -1.01 15.39
N GLU A 15 20.08 -1.25 14.12
CA GLU A 15 21.09 -1.50 13.09
C GLU A 15 22.04 -0.31 12.93
N SER A 16 21.51 0.92 13.03
CA SER A 16 22.32 2.14 12.92
C SER A 16 23.25 2.34 14.12
N ILE A 17 22.75 2.22 15.35
CA ILE A 17 23.56 2.50 16.56
C ILE A 17 24.58 1.39 16.89
N PHE A 18 24.35 0.17 16.41
CA PHE A 18 25.26 -0.96 16.60
C PHE A 18 26.09 -1.30 15.35
N SER A 19 25.76 -0.71 14.19
CA SER A 19 26.40 -0.99 12.89
C SER A 19 26.38 -2.49 12.55
N GLU A 20 25.28 -3.15 12.88
CA GLU A 20 25.06 -4.59 12.69
C GLU A 20 23.76 -4.80 11.95
N THR A 21 23.73 -5.70 10.97
CA THR A 21 22.48 -6.06 10.28
C THR A 21 21.70 -7.07 11.12
N ILE A 22 20.44 -6.79 11.42
CA ILE A 22 19.58 -7.73 12.12
C ILE A 22 18.88 -8.60 11.06
N PRO A 23 18.85 -9.94 11.18
CA PRO A 23 18.12 -10.78 10.22
C PRO A 23 16.62 -10.47 10.22
N HIS A 24 15.98 -10.49 9.05
CA HIS A 24 14.53 -10.37 8.95
C HIS A 24 13.88 -11.71 9.33
N GLY A 25 12.97 -11.69 10.30
CA GLY A 25 12.15 -12.86 10.60
C GLY A 25 10.87 -12.84 9.75
N ASN A 26 10.31 -14.00 9.38
CA ASN A 26 8.89 -14.09 8.98
C ASN A 26 8.03 -13.36 10.04
N ASN A 27 6.94 -12.65 9.71
CA ASN A 27 6.23 -11.68 10.60
C ASN A 27 6.03 -12.10 12.09
N VAL A 28 5.86 -13.38 12.42
CA VAL A 28 5.72 -13.90 13.80
C VAL A 28 7.08 -14.14 14.53
N SER A 29 8.18 -14.01 13.81
CA SER A 29 9.57 -14.15 14.30
C SER A 29 10.33 -12.82 14.37
N ASP A 30 9.87 -11.76 13.68
CA ASP A 30 10.62 -10.50 13.61
C ASP A 30 10.73 -9.79 14.97
N VAL A 31 9.61 -9.68 15.70
CA VAL A 31 9.60 -9.10 17.06
C VAL A 31 10.51 -9.89 18.01
N ARG A 32 10.55 -11.23 17.89
CA ARG A 32 11.41 -12.07 18.74
C ARG A 32 12.90 -11.82 18.48
N VAL A 33 13.28 -11.63 17.22
CA VAL A 33 14.66 -11.28 16.85
C VAL A 33 15.03 -9.93 17.45
N LEU A 34 14.16 -8.92 17.32
CA LEU A 34 14.40 -7.59 17.91
C LEU A 34 14.49 -7.64 19.44
N VAL A 35 13.59 -8.35 20.11
CA VAL A 35 13.63 -8.53 21.57
C VAL A 35 14.94 -9.19 22.00
N ARG A 36 15.36 -10.27 21.32
CA ARG A 36 16.63 -10.95 21.61
C ARG A 36 17.82 -10.01 21.43
N PHE A 37 17.83 -9.21 20.36
CA PHE A 37 18.89 -8.25 20.10
C PHE A 37 18.95 -7.18 21.21
N ILE A 38 17.80 -6.62 21.60
CA ILE A 38 17.69 -5.65 22.70
C ILE A 38 18.24 -6.22 24.01
N LEU A 39 17.86 -7.45 24.37
CA LEU A 39 18.35 -8.08 25.59
C LEU A 39 19.87 -8.27 25.57
N LEU A 40 20.44 -8.70 24.43
CA LEU A 40 21.85 -9.01 24.31
C LEU A 40 22.76 -7.79 24.14
N ARG A 41 22.25 -6.68 23.58
CA ARG A 41 23.06 -5.53 23.15
C ARG A 41 22.71 -4.22 23.86
N VAL A 42 21.44 -3.99 24.17
CA VAL A 42 20.97 -2.75 24.82
C VAL A 42 21.02 -2.90 26.35
N PHE A 43 20.47 -4.00 26.87
CA PHE A 43 20.49 -4.28 28.32
C PHE A 43 21.76 -5.01 28.79
N SER A 44 22.57 -5.50 27.85
CA SER A 44 23.80 -6.24 28.15
C SER A 44 24.95 -5.77 27.28
N ASP A 45 26.16 -5.93 27.78
CA ASP A 45 27.39 -5.81 27.01
C ASP A 45 28.37 -6.92 27.42
N PRO A 46 28.70 -7.87 26.51
CA PRO A 46 29.67 -8.93 26.77
C PRO A 46 31.08 -8.43 27.14
N ALA A 47 31.48 -7.23 26.72
CA ALA A 47 32.76 -6.66 27.11
C ALA A 47 32.75 -6.19 28.57
N LEU A 48 31.74 -5.42 28.97
CA LEU A 48 31.54 -5.03 30.37
C LEU A 48 31.36 -6.25 31.28
N ALA A 49 30.60 -7.26 30.86
CA ALA A 49 30.44 -8.50 31.64
C ALA A 49 31.77 -9.21 31.92
N ARG A 50 32.69 -9.24 30.95
CA ARG A 50 34.04 -9.82 31.11
C ARG A 50 34.97 -8.96 31.96
N GLN A 51 34.87 -7.64 31.89
CA GLN A 51 35.70 -6.73 32.68
C GLN A 51 35.38 -6.84 34.19
N TYR A 52 34.09 -6.95 34.50
CA TYR A 52 33.59 -6.98 35.87
C TYR A 52 33.34 -8.40 36.42
N SER A 53 33.64 -9.45 35.67
CA SER A 53 33.63 -10.82 36.19
C SER A 53 34.87 -11.10 37.04
N PHE A 54 34.74 -11.99 38.01
CA PHE A 54 35.89 -12.57 38.71
C PHE A 54 36.49 -13.68 37.83
N LYS A 55 37.82 -13.84 37.90
CA LYS A 55 38.61 -14.72 37.01
C LYS A 55 38.08 -16.17 36.93
N ASN A 56 37.34 -16.65 37.94
CA ASN A 56 36.81 -18.01 38.02
C ASN A 56 35.31 -18.11 38.39
N ILE A 57 34.56 -17.00 38.45
CA ILE A 57 33.12 -17.01 38.80
C ILE A 57 32.38 -16.00 37.91
N ILE A 58 31.69 -16.51 36.89
CA ILE A 58 30.98 -15.71 35.88
C ILE A 58 29.74 -15.02 36.47
N HIS A 59 29.11 -15.61 37.49
CA HIS A 59 27.86 -15.13 38.09
C HIS A 59 28.04 -14.12 39.22
N TYR A 60 29.28 -13.88 39.68
CA TYR A 60 29.57 -12.89 40.71
C TYR A 60 30.18 -11.67 40.05
N GLN A 61 29.58 -10.49 40.26
CA GLN A 61 29.99 -9.26 39.59
C GLN A 61 30.72 -8.35 40.57
N LYS A 62 31.84 -7.77 40.14
CA LYS A 62 32.61 -6.80 40.93
C LYS A 62 31.74 -5.57 41.26
N GLN A 63 32.06 -4.93 42.39
CA GLN A 63 31.45 -3.67 42.79
C GLN A 63 31.57 -2.64 41.64
N GLY A 64 30.47 -1.94 41.34
CA GLY A 64 30.41 -0.96 40.25
C GLY A 64 29.87 -1.48 38.91
N PHE A 65 29.66 -2.80 38.74
CA PHE A 65 29.04 -3.34 37.51
C PHE A 65 27.64 -2.76 37.26
N SER A 66 26.80 -2.68 38.29
CA SER A 66 25.45 -2.10 38.19
C SER A 66 25.47 -0.67 37.65
N THR A 67 26.44 0.15 38.09
CA THR A 67 26.61 1.52 37.57
C THR A 67 27.10 1.51 36.12
N ALA A 68 28.05 0.64 35.78
CA ALA A 68 28.58 0.54 34.41
C ALA A 68 27.51 0.08 33.41
N ILE A 69 26.73 -0.95 33.76
CA ILE A 69 25.65 -1.46 32.89
C ILE A 69 24.50 -0.45 32.80
N GLY A 70 24.20 0.30 33.87
CA GLY A 70 23.24 1.40 33.84
C GLY A 70 23.68 2.53 32.90
N LYS A 71 24.97 2.91 32.92
CA LYS A 71 25.53 3.89 31.97
C LYS A 71 25.47 3.39 30.54
N HIS A 72 25.80 2.12 30.29
CA HIS A 72 25.67 1.50 28.96
C HIS A 72 24.24 1.55 28.45
N PHE A 73 23.29 1.09 29.26
CA PHE A 73 21.87 1.12 28.92
C PHE A 73 21.40 2.55 28.60
N LEU A 74 21.69 3.51 29.49
CA LEU A 74 21.27 4.90 29.31
C LEU A 74 21.86 5.51 28.04
N TYR A 75 23.16 5.29 27.79
CA TYR A 75 23.81 5.75 26.57
C TYR A 75 23.17 5.16 25.32
N ARG A 76 22.94 3.85 25.27
CA ARG A 76 22.32 3.18 24.11
C ARG A 76 20.88 3.61 23.90
N PHE A 77 20.12 3.75 24.98
CA PHE A 77 18.73 4.20 24.92
C PHE A 77 18.64 5.63 24.40
N LEU A 78 19.41 6.57 24.97
CA LEU A 78 19.40 7.96 24.52
C LEU A 78 19.86 8.07 23.06
N THR A 79 20.95 7.38 22.69
CA THR A 79 21.45 7.38 21.30
C THR A 79 20.39 6.85 20.34
N LEU A 80 19.68 5.77 20.70
CA LEU A 80 18.61 5.22 19.88
C LEU A 80 17.49 6.23 19.64
N PHE A 81 16.96 6.84 20.70
CA PHE A 81 15.81 7.73 20.57
C PHE A 81 16.16 9.09 19.97
N ILE A 82 17.36 9.61 20.23
CA ILE A 82 17.89 10.79 19.54
C ILE A 82 18.01 10.51 18.03
N PHE A 83 18.59 9.37 17.67
CA PHE A 83 18.68 8.96 16.26
C PHE A 83 17.29 8.86 15.62
N LEU A 84 16.33 8.19 16.28
CA LEU A 84 14.97 8.03 15.75
C LEU A 84 14.23 9.37 15.61
N ASP A 85 14.44 10.30 16.53
CA ASP A 85 13.89 11.67 16.47
C ASP A 85 14.37 12.40 15.20
N PHE A 86 15.68 12.36 14.92
CA PHE A 86 16.23 12.95 13.70
C PHE A 86 15.83 12.21 12.43
N ALA A 87 15.81 10.88 12.47
CA ALA A 87 15.48 10.04 11.32
C ALA A 87 14.03 10.22 10.87
N THR A 88 13.10 10.37 11.83
CA THR A 88 11.69 10.68 11.53
C THR A 88 11.52 12.07 10.95
N ALA A 89 12.24 13.07 11.46
CA ALA A 89 12.23 14.43 10.91
C ALA A 89 12.82 14.51 9.49
N ALA A 90 13.78 13.64 9.16
CA ALA A 90 14.37 13.52 7.83
C ALA A 90 13.58 12.66 6.84
N ASP A 91 12.42 12.12 7.26
CA ASP A 91 11.53 11.29 6.45
C ASP A 91 12.24 10.13 5.72
N ILE A 92 13.17 9.46 6.42
CA ILE A 92 14.04 8.43 5.81
C ILE A 92 13.27 7.21 5.26
N LEU A 93 12.00 7.05 5.63
CA LEU A 93 11.12 6.01 5.14
C LEU A 93 10.11 6.60 4.16
N SER A 94 10.06 6.08 2.94
CA SER A 94 9.17 6.57 1.87
C SER A 94 7.68 6.48 2.21
N PHE A 95 7.32 5.65 3.19
CA PHE A 95 5.99 5.62 3.79
C PHE A 95 6.14 6.17 5.20
N ARG A 96 5.47 7.30 5.50
CA ARG A 96 5.54 8.03 6.78
C ARG A 96 4.91 7.22 7.92
N TYR A 97 5.55 6.12 8.29
CA TYR A 97 5.11 5.28 9.40
C TYR A 97 5.29 6.05 10.71
N SER A 98 4.29 6.03 11.57
CA SER A 98 4.42 6.58 12.92
C SER A 98 5.55 5.87 13.69
N LEU A 99 6.33 6.62 14.47
CA LEU A 99 7.43 6.07 15.28
C LEU A 99 6.91 5.08 16.31
N PHE A 100 5.86 5.47 17.04
CA PHE A 100 5.22 4.64 18.05
C PHE A 100 4.04 3.87 17.46
N LYS A 101 3.75 2.70 18.02
CA LYS A 101 2.57 1.92 17.65
C LYS A 101 1.30 2.70 18.01
N PRO A 102 0.20 2.57 17.25
CA PRO A 102 -1.09 3.11 17.65
C PRO A 102 -1.48 2.60 19.04
N LYS A 103 -2.06 3.47 19.87
CA LYS A 103 -2.45 3.17 21.27
C LYS A 103 -1.29 2.77 22.20
N SER A 104 -0.05 3.10 21.85
CA SER A 104 1.05 2.93 22.79
C SER A 104 1.00 4.01 23.88
N SER A 105 1.70 3.80 25.01
CA SER A 105 1.75 4.77 26.10
C SER A 105 2.54 6.06 25.77
N PHE A 106 3.13 6.15 24.56
CA PHE A 106 3.98 7.24 24.15
C PHE A 106 3.57 7.75 22.77
N GLU A 107 3.41 9.06 22.66
CA GLU A 107 3.08 9.75 21.41
C GLU A 107 4.24 10.65 20.96
N SER A 108 5.16 11.01 21.86
CA SER A 108 6.37 11.78 21.55
C SER A 108 7.63 11.16 22.15
N VAL A 109 8.80 11.51 21.59
CA VAL A 109 10.09 11.15 22.19
C VAL A 109 10.26 11.84 23.55
N LYS A 110 9.70 13.05 23.70
CA LYS A 110 9.68 13.80 24.97
C LYS A 110 8.97 13.03 26.09
N ASP A 111 7.80 12.47 25.84
CA ASP A 111 7.04 11.70 26.83
C ASP A 111 7.80 10.45 27.25
N LEU A 112 8.41 9.78 26.28
CA LEU A 112 9.22 8.60 26.50
C LEU A 112 10.45 8.93 27.35
N LEU A 113 11.18 10.00 27.06
CA LEU A 113 12.33 10.43 27.88
C LEU A 113 11.90 10.85 29.28
N THR A 114 10.75 11.51 29.40
CA THR A 114 10.17 11.90 30.70
C THR A 114 9.82 10.68 31.54
N ALA A 115 9.22 9.65 30.95
CA ALA A 115 8.92 8.40 31.65
C ALA A 115 10.21 7.65 32.05
N LEU A 116 11.24 7.66 31.20
CA LEU A 116 12.52 7.04 31.51
C LEU A 116 13.18 7.74 32.71
N ALA A 117 13.14 9.08 32.73
CA ALA A 117 13.65 9.87 33.84
C ALA A 117 12.93 9.54 35.15
N LYS A 118 11.60 9.39 35.12
CA LYS A 118 10.81 9.00 36.30
C LYS A 118 11.13 7.61 36.82
N GLU A 119 11.37 6.64 35.95
CA GLU A 119 11.64 5.25 36.34
C GLU A 119 13.09 5.02 36.81
N PHE A 120 14.08 5.70 36.21
CA PHE A 120 15.49 5.34 36.37
C PHE A 120 16.41 6.47 36.82
N ILE A 121 15.95 7.73 36.85
CA ILE A 121 16.76 8.88 37.24
C ILE A 121 16.25 9.48 38.55
N SER A 122 17.19 9.96 39.37
CA SER A 122 16.87 10.65 40.62
C SER A 122 15.94 11.84 40.34
N PRO A 123 14.87 12.05 41.14
CA PRO A 123 13.87 13.10 40.90
C PRO A 123 14.43 14.52 40.78
N GLN A 124 15.63 14.78 41.31
CA GLN A 124 16.27 16.09 41.24
C GLN A 124 16.92 16.42 39.88
N ARG A 125 17.04 15.46 38.95
CA ARG A 125 17.66 15.69 37.64
C ARG A 125 16.63 15.69 36.53
N ASP A 126 16.45 16.84 35.91
CA ASP A 126 15.65 16.99 34.70
C ASP A 126 16.44 16.55 33.48
N MET A 127 16.11 15.38 32.94
CA MET A 127 16.77 14.81 31.77
C MET A 127 16.65 15.72 30.54
N LEU A 128 15.51 16.37 30.32
CA LEU A 128 15.29 17.23 29.15
C LEU A 128 16.18 18.47 29.21
N LYS A 129 16.38 19.03 30.42
CA LYS A 129 17.29 20.15 30.65
C LYS A 129 18.76 19.79 30.46
N GLU A 130 19.17 18.57 30.81
CA GLU A 130 20.53 18.10 30.52
C GLU A 130 20.75 17.89 29.02
N LEU A 131 19.74 17.35 28.34
CA LEU A 131 19.77 17.18 26.88
C LEU A 131 19.81 18.52 26.13
N SER A 132 19.12 19.55 26.63
CA SER A 132 19.18 20.88 26.03
C SER A 132 20.56 21.53 26.15
N ARG A 133 21.40 21.13 27.11
CA ARG A 133 22.80 21.61 27.22
C ARG A 133 23.72 21.04 26.14
N ILE A 134 23.31 19.96 25.48
CA ILE A 134 24.00 19.38 24.33
C ILE A 134 23.25 19.68 23.03
N ASP A 135 22.47 20.77 23.01
CA ASP A 135 21.69 21.26 21.86
C ASP A 135 20.68 20.25 21.29
N TYR A 136 20.25 19.28 22.09
CA TYR A 136 19.19 18.34 21.72
C TYR A 136 17.87 18.69 22.40
N THR A 137 16.84 18.91 21.59
CA THR A 137 15.45 19.05 22.03
C THR A 137 14.60 18.10 21.21
N PRO A 138 13.87 17.14 21.83
CA PRO A 138 13.02 16.21 21.10
C PRO A 138 11.99 16.94 20.24
N ARG A 139 11.87 16.56 18.97
CA ARG A 139 10.97 17.23 18.00
C ARG A 139 9.81 16.37 17.55
N TYR A 140 9.96 15.06 17.54
CA TYR A 140 8.96 14.14 17.05
C TYR A 140 7.75 14.10 18.00
N GLU A 141 6.59 14.37 17.41
CA GLU A 141 5.27 14.22 18.02
C GLU A 141 4.35 13.53 17.01
N GLN A 142 3.72 12.44 17.46
CA GLN A 142 2.86 11.62 16.62
C GLN A 142 1.54 12.34 16.34
N SER A 143 1.40 12.91 15.15
CA SER A 143 0.12 13.46 14.70
C SER A 143 -0.94 12.36 14.52
N TRP A 144 -2.21 12.73 14.73
CA TRP A 144 -3.39 11.90 14.48
C TRP A 144 -3.38 11.25 13.08
N LEU A 145 -2.80 11.94 12.10
CA LEU A 145 -2.75 11.49 10.72
C LEU A 145 -1.75 10.33 10.50
N HIS A 146 -0.70 10.24 11.33
CA HIS A 146 0.23 9.10 11.31
C HIS A 146 -0.41 7.83 11.90
N GLU A 147 -1.42 7.98 12.75
CA GLU A 147 -2.21 6.86 13.27
C GLU A 147 -3.39 6.48 12.37
N TYR A 148 -3.78 7.39 11.47
CA TYR A 148 -4.90 7.19 10.59
C TYR A 148 -4.69 5.96 9.70
N LYS A 149 -5.65 5.04 9.74
CA LYS A 149 -5.60 3.82 8.95
C LYS A 149 -6.04 4.13 7.52
N VAL A 150 -5.08 4.44 6.65
CA VAL A 150 -5.33 4.63 5.21
C VAL A 150 -5.56 3.27 4.53
N THR A 151 -6.68 2.62 4.84
CA THR A 151 -7.14 1.39 4.18
C THR A 151 -8.60 1.54 3.84
N VAL A 152 -8.96 1.25 2.59
CA VAL A 152 -10.36 1.22 2.16
C VAL A 152 -10.93 -0.16 2.42
N SER A 153 -11.92 -0.23 3.29
CA SER A 153 -12.71 -1.40 3.66
C SER A 153 -14.18 -1.24 3.25
N ASN A 154 -14.73 -0.04 3.40
CA ASN A 154 -16.06 0.34 2.95
C ASN A 154 -15.98 1.73 2.32
N LEU A 155 -16.27 1.79 1.01
CA LEU A 155 -16.26 3.04 0.24
C LEU A 155 -17.06 4.16 0.90
N THR A 156 -18.31 3.88 1.28
CA THR A 156 -19.23 4.92 1.73
C THR A 156 -18.89 5.44 3.10
N GLU A 157 -18.11 4.71 3.91
CA GLU A 157 -17.68 5.12 5.25
C GLU A 157 -16.29 5.75 5.23
N ASP A 158 -15.33 5.11 4.56
CA ASP A 158 -13.91 5.46 4.64
C ASP A 158 -13.57 6.74 3.85
N PHE A 159 -14.40 7.14 2.88
CA PHE A 159 -14.20 8.36 2.09
C PHE A 159 -14.83 9.62 2.71
N ARG A 160 -15.68 9.46 3.74
CA ARG A 160 -16.50 10.58 4.28
C ARG A 160 -15.68 11.68 4.94
N ASP A 161 -14.51 11.34 5.47
CA ASP A 161 -13.71 12.25 6.26
C ASP A 161 -12.67 13.04 5.44
N GLY A 162 -12.59 12.78 4.13
CA GLY A 162 -11.72 13.46 3.19
C GLY A 162 -10.23 13.11 3.32
N VAL A 163 -9.83 12.28 4.29
CA VAL A 163 -8.42 11.95 4.52
C VAL A 163 -7.89 11.07 3.40
N ILE A 164 -8.62 10.00 3.05
CA ILE A 164 -8.22 9.09 1.96
C ILE A 164 -8.19 9.82 0.62
N LEU A 165 -9.19 10.67 0.33
CA LEU A 165 -9.21 11.48 -0.90
C LEU A 165 -8.02 12.43 -0.99
N THR A 166 -7.64 13.05 0.13
CA THR A 166 -6.46 13.91 0.18
C THR A 166 -5.19 13.11 -0.07
N ARG A 167 -5.02 11.96 0.58
CA ARG A 167 -3.86 11.08 0.32
C ARG A 167 -3.78 10.63 -1.14
N LEU A 168 -4.91 10.33 -1.78
CA LEU A 168 -4.95 10.02 -3.21
C LEU A 168 -4.50 11.22 -4.05
N ALA A 169 -4.94 12.43 -3.72
CA ALA A 169 -4.52 13.65 -4.40
C ALA A 169 -3.00 13.89 -4.27
N GLU A 170 -2.45 13.71 -3.06
CA GLU A 170 -1.01 13.85 -2.78
C GLU A 170 -0.17 12.86 -3.59
N ILE A 171 -0.60 11.59 -3.66
CA ILE A 171 0.09 10.54 -4.44
C ILE A 171 0.12 10.91 -5.92
N LEU A 172 -1.00 11.37 -6.47
CA LEU A 172 -1.10 11.72 -7.89
C LEU A 172 -0.26 12.95 -8.26
N GLN A 173 -0.24 13.95 -7.38
CA GLN A 173 0.48 15.22 -7.59
C GLN A 173 1.95 15.14 -7.16
N ARG A 174 2.32 14.11 -6.40
CA ARG A 174 3.62 13.99 -5.68
C ARG A 174 3.89 15.20 -4.76
N ASP A 175 2.83 15.73 -4.17
CA ASP A 175 2.87 16.84 -3.23
C ASP A 175 2.27 16.38 -1.89
N TRP A 176 3.08 16.39 -0.83
CA TRP A 176 2.69 15.94 0.51
C TRP A 176 2.35 17.10 1.45
N SER A 177 2.21 18.32 0.93
CA SER A 177 1.88 19.51 1.73
C SER A 177 0.42 19.55 2.19
N LEU A 178 -0.48 18.82 1.52
CA LEU A 178 -1.92 18.84 1.80
C LEU A 178 -2.26 18.27 3.18
N GLU A 179 -1.46 17.36 3.70
CA GLU A 179 -1.57 16.84 5.07
C GLU A 179 -1.56 17.96 6.13
N CYS A 180 -0.82 19.05 5.89
CA CYS A 180 -0.78 20.20 6.81
C CYS A 180 -2.09 21.01 6.81
N GLU A 181 -2.94 20.86 5.79
CA GLU A 181 -4.24 21.55 5.69
C GLU A 181 -5.40 20.74 6.30
N LEU A 182 -5.17 19.46 6.62
CA LEU A 182 -6.20 18.58 7.17
C LEU A 182 -6.48 18.86 8.65
N TRP A 183 -7.75 18.89 8.99
CA TRP A 183 -8.23 18.99 10.36
C TRP A 183 -8.52 17.61 10.92
N GLY A 184 -7.94 17.29 12.07
CA GLY A 184 -8.29 16.04 12.71
C GLY A 184 -7.88 15.88 14.18
N PRO A 185 -8.28 14.75 14.77
CA PRO A 185 -9.03 13.66 14.14
C PRO A 185 -10.44 14.10 13.66
N PRO A 186 -10.89 13.70 12.45
CA PRO A 186 -12.11 14.24 11.82
C PRO A 186 -13.38 13.59 12.40
N ILE A 187 -13.73 14.01 13.62
CA ILE A 187 -14.88 13.48 14.37
C ILE A 187 -16.16 14.23 13.96
N SER A 188 -16.08 15.57 13.88
CA SER A 188 -17.23 16.41 13.58
C SER A 188 -17.51 16.49 12.08
N ARG A 189 -18.80 16.66 11.72
CA ARG A 189 -19.21 16.88 10.32
C ARG A 189 -18.51 18.10 9.70
N LEU A 190 -18.25 19.14 10.50
CA LEU A 190 -17.57 20.35 10.05
C LEU A 190 -16.11 20.08 9.66
N GLN A 191 -15.36 19.32 10.48
CA GLN A 191 -13.99 18.90 10.14
C GLN A 191 -13.96 18.04 8.87
N LYS A 192 -14.89 17.08 8.76
CA LYS A 192 -15.03 16.23 7.56
C LYS A 192 -15.31 17.06 6.30
N LEU A 193 -16.23 18.03 6.38
CA LEU A 193 -16.53 18.95 5.28
C LEU A 193 -15.32 19.78 4.86
N HIS A 194 -14.56 20.31 5.82
CA HIS A 194 -13.33 21.05 5.54
C HIS A 194 -12.33 20.16 4.76
N ASN A 195 -12.01 18.99 5.30
CA ASN A 195 -11.07 18.04 4.69
C ASN A 195 -11.50 17.59 3.29
N VAL A 196 -12.79 17.27 3.11
CA VAL A 196 -13.33 16.94 1.80
C VAL A 196 -13.18 18.12 0.84
N SER A 197 -13.44 19.36 1.29
CA SER A 197 -13.26 20.54 0.44
C SER A 197 -11.80 20.76 0.02
N VAL A 198 -10.84 20.55 0.93
CA VAL A 198 -9.39 20.60 0.64
C VAL A 198 -9.06 19.59 -0.45
N SER A 199 -9.51 18.34 -0.28
CA SER A 199 -9.29 17.28 -1.26
C SER A 199 -9.87 17.62 -2.64
N VAL A 200 -11.13 18.05 -2.70
CA VAL A 200 -11.82 18.39 -3.96
C VAL A 200 -11.15 19.57 -4.66
N LYS A 201 -10.75 20.60 -3.90
CA LYS A 201 -10.01 21.76 -4.44
C LYS A 201 -8.67 21.35 -5.02
N SER A 202 -7.93 20.49 -4.32
CA SER A 202 -6.65 19.96 -4.81
C SER A 202 -6.83 19.12 -6.08
N LEU A 203 -7.84 18.24 -6.13
CA LEU A 203 -8.16 17.46 -7.33
C LEU A 203 -8.56 18.34 -8.52
N ALA A 204 -9.30 19.42 -8.27
CA ALA A 204 -9.63 20.41 -9.30
C ALA A 204 -8.36 21.10 -9.85
N ALA A 205 -7.42 21.46 -8.98
CA ALA A 205 -6.14 22.04 -9.39
C ALA A 205 -5.29 21.08 -10.24
N TYR A 206 -5.40 19.77 -10.00
CA TYR A 206 -4.76 18.73 -10.82
C TYR A 206 -5.44 18.53 -12.21
N GLY A 207 -6.55 19.21 -12.47
CA GLY A 207 -7.29 19.14 -13.73
C GLY A 207 -8.36 18.05 -13.76
N ILE A 208 -8.81 17.57 -12.60
CA ILE A 208 -9.96 16.66 -12.51
C ILE A 208 -11.23 17.50 -12.47
N VAL A 209 -12.18 17.17 -13.35
CA VAL A 209 -13.49 17.84 -13.37
C VAL A 209 -14.29 17.38 -12.15
N VAL A 210 -14.34 18.22 -11.10
CA VAL A 210 -15.09 17.93 -9.86
C VAL A 210 -16.11 19.03 -9.51
N SER A 211 -16.44 19.91 -10.47
CA SER A 211 -17.34 21.04 -10.28
C SER A 211 -18.78 20.64 -9.93
N ASP A 212 -19.23 19.47 -10.37
CA ASP A 212 -20.55 18.90 -10.08
C ASP A 212 -20.54 17.96 -8.85
N VAL A 213 -19.40 17.83 -8.16
CA VAL A 213 -19.27 16.96 -6.99
C VAL A 213 -19.70 17.71 -5.73
N SER A 214 -20.62 17.13 -4.97
CA SER A 214 -21.15 17.77 -3.77
C SER A 214 -20.39 17.32 -2.51
N CYS A 215 -19.58 18.21 -1.94
CA CYS A 215 -18.85 17.94 -0.68
C CYS A 215 -19.78 17.49 0.47
N PRO A 216 -20.97 18.10 0.70
CA PRO A 216 -21.90 17.61 1.72
C PRO A 216 -22.43 16.20 1.51
N LYS A 217 -22.58 15.77 0.24
CA LYS A 217 -23.00 14.40 -0.10
C LYS A 217 -21.86 13.40 0.09
N LEU A 218 -20.63 13.76 -0.27
CA LEU A 218 -19.44 12.96 0.02
C LEU A 218 -19.29 12.70 1.53
N VAL A 219 -19.44 13.73 2.36
CA VAL A 219 -19.41 13.58 3.83
C VAL A 219 -20.56 12.73 4.35
N ALA A 220 -21.70 12.72 3.65
CA ALA A 220 -22.83 11.84 3.97
C ALA A 220 -22.60 10.38 3.50
N GLY A 221 -21.55 10.11 2.73
CA GLY A 221 -21.25 8.79 2.17
C GLY A 221 -22.11 8.43 0.96
N ASP A 222 -22.52 9.41 0.16
CA ASP A 222 -23.22 9.16 -1.09
C ASP A 222 -22.30 8.38 -2.05
N GLU A 223 -22.68 7.13 -2.33
CA GLU A 223 -21.89 6.21 -3.15
C GLU A 223 -21.70 6.73 -4.57
N GLN A 224 -22.72 7.38 -5.16
CA GLN A 224 -22.66 7.88 -6.53
C GLN A 224 -21.63 9.00 -6.65
N GLU A 225 -21.57 9.89 -5.66
CA GLU A 225 -20.59 10.97 -5.63
C GLU A 225 -19.16 10.45 -5.42
N ILE A 226 -18.99 9.43 -4.56
CA ILE A 226 -17.68 8.79 -4.34
C ILE A 226 -17.19 8.10 -5.61
N VAL A 227 -18.04 7.26 -6.21
CA VAL A 227 -17.72 6.53 -7.45
C VAL A 227 -17.40 7.50 -8.59
N LYS A 228 -18.16 8.59 -8.72
CA LYS A 228 -17.90 9.64 -9.71
C LYS A 228 -16.49 10.24 -9.56
N VAL A 229 -16.07 10.58 -8.34
CA VAL A 229 -14.71 11.10 -8.10
C VAL A 229 -13.65 10.06 -8.45
N LEU A 230 -13.84 8.80 -8.02
CA LEU A 230 -12.90 7.71 -8.28
C LEU A 230 -12.76 7.39 -9.77
N GLN A 231 -13.86 7.37 -10.53
CA GLN A 231 -13.85 7.18 -11.98
C GLN A 231 -13.08 8.30 -12.69
N ARG A 232 -13.21 9.55 -12.24
CA ARG A 232 -12.49 10.67 -12.86
C ARG A 232 -11.01 10.68 -12.51
N LEU A 233 -10.67 10.29 -11.27
CA LEU A 233 -9.29 10.01 -10.87
C LEU A 233 -8.67 8.93 -11.77
N ALA A 234 -9.44 7.87 -12.07
CA ALA A 234 -9.05 6.81 -12.99
C ALA A 234 -8.65 7.33 -14.35
N ILE A 235 -9.59 8.01 -14.99
CA ILE A 235 -9.45 8.50 -16.35
C ILE A 235 -8.30 9.49 -16.42
N ARG A 236 -8.15 10.36 -15.40
CA ARG A 236 -7.03 11.29 -15.34
C ARG A 236 -5.69 10.57 -15.24
N ASN A 237 -5.57 9.55 -14.38
CA ASN A 237 -4.32 8.82 -14.25
C ASN A 237 -3.97 8.06 -15.55
N LEU A 238 -4.95 7.41 -16.17
CA LEU A 238 -4.78 6.75 -17.46
C LEU A 238 -4.35 7.75 -18.54
N THR A 239 -5.00 8.91 -18.68
CA THR A 239 -4.64 9.91 -19.70
C THR A 239 -3.25 10.53 -19.49
N VAL A 240 -2.75 10.57 -18.25
CA VAL A 240 -1.38 11.05 -17.96
C VAL A 240 -0.33 10.00 -18.28
N THR A 241 -0.62 8.71 -18.08
CA THR A 241 0.32 7.62 -18.40
C THR A 241 0.27 7.17 -19.86
N THR A 242 -0.80 7.53 -20.58
CA THR A 242 -1.10 7.06 -21.93
C THR A 242 -0.93 8.16 -22.97
N ASP A 243 0.10 8.05 -23.81
CA ASP A 243 0.22 8.87 -25.02
C ASP A 243 -0.69 8.30 -26.13
N PRO A 244 -1.70 9.05 -26.62
CA PRO A 244 -2.56 8.61 -27.72
C PRO A 244 -1.75 8.20 -28.97
N PHE A 245 -0.61 8.84 -29.23
CA PHE A 245 0.25 8.52 -30.38
C PHE A 245 0.86 7.11 -30.26
N GLU A 246 1.23 6.70 -29.05
CA GLU A 246 1.78 5.37 -28.78
C GLU A 246 0.72 4.28 -29.00
N ILE A 247 -0.53 4.50 -28.57
CA ILE A 247 -1.62 3.55 -28.84
C ILE A 247 -1.94 3.51 -30.34
N GLN A 248 -2.01 4.66 -31.01
CA GLN A 248 -2.26 4.71 -32.45
C GLN A 248 -1.18 3.95 -33.23
N ARG A 249 0.10 4.14 -32.88
CA ARG A 249 1.21 3.43 -33.50
C ARG A 249 1.08 1.91 -33.30
N GLU A 250 0.75 1.48 -32.09
CA GLU A 250 0.55 0.05 -31.82
C GLU A 250 -0.67 -0.51 -32.57
N LEU A 251 -1.77 0.21 -32.61
CA LEU A 251 -2.95 -0.15 -33.40
C LEU A 251 -2.61 -0.37 -34.88
N VAL A 252 -1.81 0.52 -35.46
CA VAL A 252 -1.34 0.36 -36.86
C VAL A 252 -0.53 -0.93 -37.00
N ASN A 253 0.39 -1.21 -36.08
CA ASN A 253 1.19 -2.44 -36.09
C ASN A 253 0.31 -3.70 -35.97
N LEU A 254 -0.59 -3.72 -34.99
CA LEU A 254 -1.51 -4.84 -34.76
C LEU A 254 -2.41 -5.06 -35.97
N ARG A 255 -2.94 -4.01 -36.60
CA ARG A 255 -3.76 -4.14 -37.82
C ARG A 255 -2.97 -4.71 -39.00
N ILE A 256 -1.68 -4.36 -39.15
CA ILE A 256 -0.81 -4.96 -40.17
C ILE A 256 -0.58 -6.45 -39.90
N LEU A 257 -0.37 -6.82 -38.64
CA LEU A 257 -0.21 -8.23 -38.23
C LEU A 257 -1.51 -9.03 -38.39
N LEU A 258 -2.65 -8.42 -38.04
CA LEU A 258 -3.96 -9.04 -38.13
C LEU A 258 -4.39 -9.31 -39.57
N ARG A 259 -3.98 -8.45 -40.53
CA ARG A 259 -4.16 -8.73 -41.97
C ARG A 259 -3.45 -10.00 -42.45
N LYS A 260 -2.44 -10.46 -41.73
CA LYS A 260 -1.71 -11.70 -42.03
C LYS A 260 -2.27 -12.90 -41.26
N SER A 261 -3.18 -12.69 -40.31
CA SER A 261 -3.83 -13.75 -39.56
C SER A 261 -5.06 -14.27 -40.33
N THR A 262 -5.53 -15.46 -39.97
CA THR A 262 -6.74 -16.08 -40.52
C THR A 262 -7.97 -15.84 -39.64
N SER A 263 -7.96 -14.79 -38.81
CA SER A 263 -9.08 -14.52 -37.89
C SER A 263 -10.25 -13.84 -38.59
N LYS A 264 -11.45 -14.40 -38.39
CA LYS A 264 -12.71 -13.83 -38.87
C LYS A 264 -13.09 -12.57 -38.10
N ALA A 265 -12.90 -12.57 -36.78
CA ALA A 265 -13.10 -11.38 -35.95
C ALA A 265 -12.19 -10.23 -36.41
N GLY A 266 -10.96 -10.55 -36.80
CA GLY A 266 -10.00 -9.58 -37.31
C GLY A 266 -10.37 -8.98 -38.65
N GLU A 267 -10.84 -9.79 -39.61
CA GLU A 267 -11.34 -9.28 -40.90
C GLU A 267 -12.47 -8.27 -40.72
N LYS A 268 -13.44 -8.59 -39.83
CA LYS A 268 -14.56 -7.70 -39.50
C LYS A 268 -14.09 -6.40 -38.86
N LEU A 269 -13.15 -6.46 -37.92
CA LEU A 269 -12.61 -5.28 -37.24
C LEU A 269 -11.77 -4.40 -38.20
N LEU A 270 -11.05 -5.01 -39.14
CA LEU A 270 -10.24 -4.30 -40.13
C LEU A 270 -11.07 -3.54 -41.16
N ALA A 271 -12.31 -3.97 -41.42
CA ALA A 271 -13.26 -3.27 -42.28
C ALA A 271 -13.76 -1.95 -41.66
N SER A 272 -13.65 -1.81 -40.33
CA SER A 272 -14.03 -0.60 -39.60
C SER A 272 -13.03 0.55 -39.79
N HIS A 273 -13.54 1.78 -39.86
CA HIS A 273 -12.71 2.99 -39.84
C HIS A 273 -11.90 3.09 -38.54
N MET A 274 -10.82 3.89 -38.55
CA MET A 274 -10.05 4.15 -37.34
C MET A 274 -10.92 4.88 -36.30
N PRO A 275 -10.83 4.51 -35.01
CA PRO A 275 -11.60 5.13 -33.95
C PRO A 275 -11.13 6.56 -33.65
N PRO A 276 -11.99 7.39 -33.01
CA PRO A 276 -11.54 8.63 -32.38
C PRO A 276 -10.60 8.36 -31.21
N ASP A 277 -9.82 9.36 -30.81
CA ASP A 277 -8.80 9.24 -29.74
C ASP A 277 -9.38 8.73 -28.41
N THR A 278 -10.65 9.05 -28.14
CA THR A 278 -11.37 8.62 -26.93
C THR A 278 -11.62 7.12 -26.85
N LEU A 279 -11.56 6.39 -27.97
CA LEU A 279 -11.83 4.95 -28.06
C LEU A 279 -10.60 4.12 -28.43
N LEU A 280 -9.41 4.74 -28.53
CA LEU A 280 -8.18 4.05 -28.93
C LEU A 280 -7.86 2.83 -28.06
N LEU A 281 -8.05 2.93 -26.76
CA LEU A 281 -7.76 1.85 -25.81
C LEU A 281 -8.73 0.66 -25.97
N ALA A 282 -10.02 0.94 -26.17
CA ALA A 282 -11.02 -0.10 -26.41
C ALA A 282 -10.77 -0.81 -27.76
N TYR A 283 -10.43 -0.04 -28.80
CA TYR A 283 -10.06 -0.60 -30.09
C TYR A 283 -8.75 -1.38 -30.07
N TRP A 284 -7.77 -0.93 -29.29
CA TRP A 284 -6.53 -1.67 -29.08
C TRP A 284 -6.84 -3.03 -28.44
N CYS A 285 -7.64 -3.05 -27.38
CA CYS A 285 -8.10 -4.28 -26.74
C CYS A 285 -8.82 -5.21 -27.73
N ALA A 286 -9.79 -4.68 -28.48
CA ALA A 286 -10.52 -5.43 -29.50
C ALA A 286 -9.59 -6.01 -30.58
N THR A 287 -8.58 -5.25 -31.01
CA THR A 287 -7.62 -5.70 -32.03
C THR A 287 -6.74 -6.83 -31.50
N VAL A 288 -6.32 -6.78 -30.22
CA VAL A 288 -5.58 -7.86 -29.58
C VAL A 288 -6.46 -9.12 -29.47
N LEU A 289 -7.71 -8.96 -29.04
CA LEU A 289 -8.66 -10.07 -28.88
C LEU A 289 -9.04 -10.74 -30.20
N ALA A 290 -9.01 -9.99 -31.30
CA ALA A 290 -9.20 -10.53 -32.63
C ALA A 290 -8.12 -11.58 -33.00
N PHE A 291 -6.90 -11.53 -32.45
CA PHE A 291 -5.93 -12.61 -32.67
C PHE A 291 -6.36 -13.95 -32.07
N PHE A 292 -7.27 -13.94 -31.11
CA PHE A 292 -7.89 -15.12 -30.50
C PHE A 292 -9.28 -15.42 -31.10
N ASP A 293 -9.66 -14.75 -32.19
CA ASP A 293 -10.98 -14.84 -32.85
C ASP A 293 -12.17 -14.46 -31.94
N ILE A 294 -11.93 -13.59 -30.96
CA ILE A 294 -12.95 -13.08 -30.04
C ILE A 294 -13.42 -11.72 -30.54
N GLU A 295 -14.73 -11.61 -30.80
CA GLU A 295 -15.36 -10.32 -31.06
C GLU A 295 -15.56 -9.58 -29.73
N PHE A 296 -14.91 -8.43 -29.59
CA PHE A 296 -15.08 -7.52 -28.47
C PHE A 296 -15.71 -6.23 -28.96
N ASP A 297 -16.85 -5.88 -28.37
CA ASP A 297 -17.51 -4.62 -28.64
C ASP A 297 -16.77 -3.49 -27.88
N PRO A 298 -16.18 -2.51 -28.59
CA PRO A 298 -15.45 -1.40 -27.97
C PRO A 298 -16.30 -0.54 -27.03
N ASP A 299 -17.63 -0.62 -27.12
CA ASP A 299 -18.56 0.11 -26.25
C ASP A 299 -18.80 -0.62 -24.91
N ILE A 300 -18.32 -1.86 -24.76
CA ILE A 300 -18.41 -2.62 -23.50
C ILE A 300 -17.49 -1.98 -22.44
N ARG A 301 -18.10 -1.59 -21.32
CA ARG A 301 -17.41 -0.93 -20.20
C ARG A 301 -16.82 -1.88 -19.16
N ASN A 302 -17.20 -3.15 -19.17
CA ASN A 302 -16.71 -4.16 -18.23
C ASN A 302 -15.89 -5.21 -18.97
N ILE A 303 -14.63 -5.39 -18.58
CA ILE A 303 -13.75 -6.40 -19.15
C ILE A 303 -13.68 -7.59 -18.20
N ASP A 304 -14.15 -8.76 -18.65
CA ASP A 304 -14.07 -9.98 -17.86
C ASP A 304 -12.62 -10.46 -17.69
N GLU A 305 -12.33 -11.16 -16.58
CA GLU A 305 -11.01 -11.71 -16.27
C GLU A 305 -10.38 -12.54 -17.42
N PRO A 306 -11.12 -13.42 -18.15
CA PRO A 306 -10.54 -14.16 -19.26
C PRO A 306 -10.08 -13.27 -20.42
N ILE A 307 -10.81 -12.19 -20.71
CA ILE A 307 -10.47 -11.22 -21.76
C ILE A 307 -9.14 -10.54 -21.42
N LEU A 308 -9.02 -10.13 -20.16
CA LEU A 308 -7.84 -9.48 -19.62
C LEU A 308 -6.60 -10.38 -19.67
N LEU A 309 -6.75 -11.65 -19.27
CA LEU A 309 -5.67 -12.64 -19.34
C LEU A 309 -5.22 -12.90 -20.78
N ARG A 310 -6.14 -12.84 -21.75
CA ARG A 310 -5.81 -12.98 -23.18
C ARG A 310 -5.01 -11.81 -23.72
N VAL A 311 -5.35 -10.59 -23.32
CA VAL A 311 -4.53 -9.42 -23.65
C VAL A 311 -3.11 -9.57 -23.11
N ILE A 312 -2.94 -10.06 -21.88
CA ILE A 312 -1.61 -10.32 -21.30
C ILE A 312 -0.90 -11.46 -22.03
N SER A 313 -1.61 -12.55 -22.33
CA SER A 313 -1.12 -13.71 -23.08
C SER A 313 -0.54 -13.31 -24.44
N PHE A 314 -1.16 -12.36 -25.13
CA PHE A 314 -0.67 -11.87 -26.43
C PHE A 314 0.75 -11.29 -26.36
N TYR A 315 1.04 -10.47 -25.34
CA TYR A 315 2.36 -9.85 -25.19
C TYR A 315 3.36 -10.74 -24.44
N VAL A 316 2.87 -11.69 -23.63
CA VAL A 316 3.71 -12.52 -22.74
C VAL A 316 3.28 -13.99 -22.78
N PRO A 317 3.28 -14.64 -23.96
CA PRO A 317 2.68 -15.97 -24.13
C PRO A 317 3.41 -17.07 -23.34
N ASN A 318 4.68 -16.85 -23.01
CA ASN A 318 5.48 -17.77 -22.20
C ASN A 318 5.06 -17.83 -20.73
N MET A 319 4.40 -16.79 -20.22
CA MET A 319 3.96 -16.73 -18.82
C MET A 319 2.51 -17.15 -18.64
N ILE A 320 1.65 -16.79 -19.59
CA ILE A 320 0.24 -17.16 -19.58
C ILE A 320 -0.12 -17.64 -20.99
N PRO A 321 0.06 -18.93 -21.30
CA PRO A 321 -0.38 -19.49 -22.57
C PRO A 321 -1.90 -19.44 -22.69
N ASP A 322 -2.42 -19.11 -23.87
CA ASP A 322 -3.87 -19.02 -24.11
C ASP A 322 -4.63 -20.31 -23.74
N GLY A 323 -4.04 -21.48 -24.03
CA GLY A 323 -4.65 -22.77 -23.67
C GLY A 323 -4.84 -23.02 -22.15
N MET A 324 -4.30 -22.17 -21.28
CA MET A 324 -4.54 -22.21 -19.84
C MET A 324 -5.71 -21.33 -19.39
N ILE A 325 -6.21 -20.45 -20.26
CA ILE A 325 -7.30 -19.52 -19.96
C ILE A 325 -8.61 -20.23 -20.28
N LYS A 326 -9.42 -20.48 -19.24
CA LYS A 326 -10.75 -21.07 -19.42
C LYS A 326 -11.70 -20.01 -19.96
N ASP A 327 -12.40 -20.33 -21.04
CA ASP A 327 -13.62 -19.63 -21.41
C ASP A 327 -14.64 -19.83 -20.28
N GLY A 328 -14.91 -18.76 -19.54
CA GLY A 328 -16.12 -18.71 -18.71
C GLY A 328 -17.35 -18.96 -19.60
N PRO A 329 -18.49 -19.40 -19.03
CA PRO A 329 -19.66 -19.72 -19.83
C PRO A 329 -20.03 -18.49 -20.66
N SER A 330 -20.10 -18.72 -21.97
CA SER A 330 -20.59 -17.79 -22.98
C SER A 330 -21.75 -16.96 -22.43
N LEU A 331 -21.75 -15.66 -22.76
CA LEU A 331 -22.92 -14.79 -22.79
C LEU A 331 -24.06 -15.49 -23.56
N ASN A 332 -24.85 -16.33 -22.86
CA ASN A 332 -26.21 -16.76 -23.14
C ASN A 332 -26.68 -17.71 -22.03
N SER A 333 -27.93 -17.50 -21.61
CA SER A 333 -28.66 -18.12 -20.51
C SER A 333 -28.43 -19.62 -20.22
N ALA A 334 -28.51 -19.94 -18.92
CA ALA A 334 -28.86 -21.22 -18.29
C ALA A 334 -27.80 -22.35 -18.27
N CYS A 335 -27.28 -22.66 -17.07
CA CYS A 335 -27.61 -23.88 -16.33
C CYS A 335 -26.62 -24.12 -15.17
N LEU A 336 -27.19 -24.27 -13.97
CA LEU A 336 -26.59 -25.02 -12.87
C LEU A 336 -26.41 -26.48 -13.28
N GLN A 337 -25.19 -26.99 -13.44
CA GLN A 337 -24.85 -28.40 -13.16
C GLN A 337 -23.38 -28.53 -12.72
N GLU A 338 -23.16 -29.32 -11.67
CA GLU A 338 -21.89 -29.59 -11.01
C GLU A 338 -20.89 -30.34 -11.92
N PRO A 339 -19.58 -30.06 -11.86
CA PRO A 339 -18.60 -30.84 -12.60
C PRO A 339 -18.21 -32.10 -11.84
N THR A 340 -18.33 -33.23 -12.55
CA THR A 340 -17.81 -34.54 -12.15
C THR A 340 -16.28 -34.55 -12.10
N THR A 341 -15.78 -35.21 -11.07
CA THR A 341 -14.38 -35.43 -10.70
C THR A 341 -13.55 -36.14 -11.78
N SER A 342 -12.57 -35.44 -12.37
CA SER A 342 -11.18 -35.93 -12.52
C SER A 342 -10.29 -34.82 -13.09
N GLY A 343 -9.12 -34.59 -12.49
CA GLY A 343 -8.15 -33.56 -12.89
C GLY A 343 -7.94 -32.48 -11.83
N ARG A 344 -7.28 -32.83 -10.73
CA ARG A 344 -6.89 -31.87 -9.69
C ARG A 344 -5.63 -31.08 -10.09
N GLN A 345 -5.73 -29.77 -9.89
CA GLN A 345 -4.69 -28.78 -9.52
C GLN A 345 -3.88 -28.07 -10.62
N LEU A 346 -4.30 -26.85 -10.97
CA LEU A 346 -3.54 -25.57 -10.90
C LEU A 346 -4.46 -24.45 -11.45
N PHE A 347 -4.76 -23.30 -10.84
CA PHE A 347 -4.71 -22.77 -9.48
C PHE A 347 -5.79 -21.66 -9.41
N VAL A 348 -6.62 -21.66 -8.36
CA VAL A 348 -7.34 -20.47 -7.90
C VAL A 348 -6.41 -19.72 -6.96
N GLY A 349 -6.33 -18.39 -7.12
CA GLY A 349 -5.93 -17.49 -6.04
C GLY A 349 -4.45 -17.12 -5.96
N ASN A 350 -4.09 -15.98 -6.57
CA ASN A 350 -3.09 -15.07 -5.99
C ASN A 350 -3.06 -13.71 -6.72
N ARG A 351 -3.90 -12.75 -6.31
CA ARG A 351 -3.80 -11.34 -6.77
C ARG A 351 -2.40 -10.73 -6.48
N LEU A 352 -1.67 -11.25 -5.50
CA LEU A 352 -0.30 -10.85 -5.14
C LEU A 352 0.78 -11.36 -6.11
N TYR A 353 0.55 -12.49 -6.79
CA TYR A 353 1.51 -13.04 -7.76
C TYR A 353 1.48 -12.24 -9.07
N TYR A 354 0.27 -11.90 -9.54
CA TYR A 354 0.08 -11.03 -10.70
C TYR A 354 0.62 -9.61 -10.48
N ARG A 355 0.53 -9.07 -9.25
CA ARG A 355 1.16 -7.77 -8.90
C ARG A 355 2.66 -7.77 -9.11
N LYS A 356 3.39 -8.80 -8.65
CA LYS A 356 4.85 -8.89 -8.87
C LYS A 356 5.20 -9.17 -10.33
N LEU A 357 4.39 -9.98 -11.02
CA LEU A 357 4.60 -10.35 -12.41
C LEU A 357 4.42 -9.15 -13.35
N LEU A 358 3.32 -8.41 -13.19
CA LEU A 358 3.05 -7.19 -13.93
C LEU A 358 4.14 -6.15 -13.63
N THR A 359 4.44 -5.83 -12.36
CA THR A 359 5.50 -4.84 -12.05
C THR A 359 6.87 -5.16 -12.67
N ASN A 360 7.20 -6.44 -12.88
CA ASN A 360 8.49 -6.87 -13.47
C ASN A 360 8.46 -6.97 -15.00
N VAL A 361 7.35 -7.35 -15.62
CA VAL A 361 7.20 -7.40 -17.09
C VAL A 361 6.94 -6.01 -17.68
N VAL A 362 6.33 -5.13 -16.89
CA VAL A 362 5.93 -3.75 -17.23
C VAL A 362 7.11 -2.78 -17.37
N ARG A 363 8.31 -3.12 -16.89
CA ARG A 363 9.47 -2.20 -16.97
C ARG A 363 9.98 -1.96 -18.40
N ASP A 364 9.80 -2.93 -19.30
CA ASP A 364 10.43 -2.89 -20.63
C ASP A 364 9.43 -2.72 -21.80
N CYS A 365 8.12 -2.73 -21.54
CA CYS A 365 7.09 -2.53 -22.56
C CYS A 365 6.06 -1.49 -22.11
N LYS A 366 6.14 -0.27 -22.66
CA LYS A 366 5.23 0.85 -22.36
C LYS A 366 3.75 0.49 -22.53
N ILE A 367 3.43 -0.41 -23.47
CA ILE A 367 2.06 -0.89 -23.74
C ILE A 367 1.59 -1.90 -22.67
N CYS A 368 2.49 -2.68 -22.10
CA CYS A 368 2.16 -3.52 -20.95
C CYS A 368 1.96 -2.69 -19.67
N CYS A 369 2.59 -1.52 -19.54
CA CYS A 369 2.23 -0.54 -18.49
C CYS A 369 0.76 -0.11 -18.62
N LEU A 370 0.32 0.18 -19.84
CA LEU A 370 -1.06 0.58 -20.15
C LEU A 370 -2.06 -0.52 -19.82
N ALA A 371 -1.75 -1.76 -20.22
CA ALA A 371 -2.54 -2.93 -19.85
C ALA A 371 -2.56 -3.09 -18.33
N SER A 372 -1.42 -3.05 -17.65
CA SER A 372 -1.32 -3.18 -16.18
C SER A 372 -2.08 -2.10 -15.42
N ASP A 373 -2.05 -0.84 -15.88
CA ASP A 373 -2.75 0.27 -15.25
C ASP A 373 -4.26 0.20 -15.50
N TYR A 374 -4.68 -0.22 -16.70
CA TYR A 374 -6.08 -0.50 -17.04
C TYR A 374 -6.61 -1.75 -16.34
N VAL A 375 -5.77 -2.79 -16.18
CA VAL A 375 -6.03 -4.01 -15.40
C VAL A 375 -6.16 -3.68 -13.92
N TYR A 376 -5.28 -2.83 -13.39
CA TYR A 376 -5.41 -2.33 -12.03
C TYR A 376 -6.72 -1.57 -11.87
N PHE A 377 -7.14 -0.82 -12.89
CA PHE A 377 -8.34 0.00 -12.83
C PHE A 377 -9.65 -0.76 -13.02
N GLU A 378 -9.74 -1.71 -13.95
CA GLU A 378 -10.90 -2.60 -14.12
C GLU A 378 -10.99 -3.57 -12.95
N VAL A 379 -9.87 -4.08 -12.41
CA VAL A 379 -9.93 -4.87 -11.16
C VAL A 379 -10.41 -4.01 -10.00
N ILE A 380 -10.09 -2.71 -9.95
CA ILE A 380 -10.65 -1.77 -8.97
C ILE A 380 -12.13 -1.47 -9.27
N SER A 381 -12.52 -1.27 -10.53
CA SER A 381 -13.89 -0.96 -11.00
C SER A 381 -14.86 -2.14 -10.82
N VAL A 382 -14.43 -3.36 -11.16
CA VAL A 382 -15.13 -4.63 -10.93
C VAL A 382 -15.14 -4.99 -9.44
N CYS A 383 -14.12 -4.60 -8.67
CA CYS A 383 -14.21 -4.67 -7.20
C CYS A 383 -15.18 -3.63 -6.61
N PHE A 384 -15.56 -2.60 -7.36
CA PHE A 384 -16.50 -1.56 -6.90
C PHE A 384 -17.94 -1.75 -7.39
N THR A 385 -18.19 -2.53 -8.44
CA THR A 385 -19.55 -2.97 -8.82
C THR A 385 -19.91 -4.35 -8.24
N GLY A 386 -18.93 -5.12 -7.78
CA GLY A 386 -19.10 -6.42 -7.11
C GLY A 386 -19.03 -6.33 -5.58
N PHE A 387 -19.89 -5.52 -4.95
CA PHE A 387 -20.05 -5.45 -3.48
C PHE A 387 -20.58 -6.78 -2.86
N GLU A 388 -20.69 -7.87 -3.63
CA GLU A 388 -21.05 -9.21 -3.15
C GLU A 388 -19.86 -10.17 -2.98
N ALA A 389 -18.65 -9.84 -3.46
CA ALA A 389 -17.47 -10.69 -3.24
C ALA A 389 -16.94 -10.66 -1.79
N TRP A 390 -17.33 -9.66 -1.00
CA TRP A 390 -16.97 -9.57 0.42
C TRP A 390 -17.79 -10.51 1.32
N ASN A 391 -18.88 -11.11 0.81
CA ASN A 391 -19.68 -12.07 1.57
C ASN A 391 -19.13 -13.52 1.51
N PHE A 392 -18.15 -13.82 0.65
CA PHE A 392 -17.63 -15.19 0.55
C PHE A 392 -16.65 -15.56 1.69
N GLU A 393 -15.82 -14.62 2.15
CA GLU A 393 -14.96 -14.85 3.34
C GLU A 393 -15.77 -14.94 4.64
N LYS A 394 -16.89 -14.20 4.75
CA LYS A 394 -17.79 -14.27 5.92
C LYS A 394 -18.60 -15.57 5.94
N ALA A 395 -19.06 -16.05 4.77
CA ALA A 395 -19.75 -17.34 4.64
C ALA A 395 -18.84 -18.55 4.90
N ILE A 396 -17.54 -18.45 4.60
CA ILE A 396 -16.54 -19.47 4.94
C ILE A 396 -16.17 -19.39 6.43
N SER A 397 -16.07 -18.19 7.00
CA SER A 397 -15.74 -17.99 8.42
C SER A 397 -16.87 -18.44 9.36
N GLN A 398 -18.14 -18.30 8.95
CA GLN A 398 -19.29 -18.76 9.75
C GLN A 398 -19.54 -20.27 9.64
N ASN A 399 -19.09 -20.94 8.56
CA ASN A 399 -19.20 -22.40 8.44
C ASN A 399 -18.02 -23.17 9.07
N LEU A 400 -16.93 -22.49 9.44
CA LEU A 400 -15.79 -23.09 10.17
C LEU A 400 -15.93 -23.03 11.70
N HIS A 401 -17.03 -22.47 12.23
CA HIS A 401 -17.35 -22.49 13.67
C HIS A 401 -18.54 -23.38 14.06
N ASN A 402 -19.17 -24.08 13.11
CA ASN A 402 -20.23 -25.05 13.39
C ASN A 402 -19.85 -26.52 13.08
N LYS A 403 -18.56 -26.84 13.11
CA LYS A 403 -18.08 -28.22 13.24
C LYS A 403 -17.00 -28.32 14.32
N LYS A 404 -17.44 -28.29 15.57
CA LYS A 404 -17.00 -29.20 16.63
C LYS A 404 -18.11 -29.29 17.67
#